data_AF-A0A8T4M0V0-F1
#
_entry.id   AF-A0A8T4M0V0-F1
#
_cell.length_a   1.000
_cell.length_b   1.000
_cell.length_c   1.000
_cell.angle_alpha   90.00
_cell.angle_beta   90.00
_cell.angle_gamma   90.00
#
_symmetry.space_group_name_H-M   'P 1'
#
loop_
_entity.id
_entity.type
_entity.pdbx_description
1 polymer ?
#
loop_
_entity_poly.entity_id
_entity_poly.type
_entity_poly.pdbx_seq_one_letter_code
_entity_poly.pdbx_strand_id
1 'polypeptide(L)'
;QRFQRLAEEGIEYYYKRVGEAMSAFVGQKNFKGAIVGGPGPAKENFMKMSPFNYQIKVLGVVDTGYTDEYGLRELLEKASGLISEQEAIVEKKLLNEFLTEAAKGGLVSWGLENVRQMVASRKAGKLLVTEGLEILEEGKNVVSHLISQAEEQSIEVIFVSEETPEGQQFRGTFGGLGVFLRYK
;
A
#
# COMPACT_ATOMS: atom_id res chain seq x y z
N GLN A 1 -25.09 40.32 0.20
CA GLN A 1 -25.76 39.43 -0.77
C GLN A 1 -24.99 39.33 -2.09
N ARG A 2 -24.72 40.40 -2.86
CA ARG A 2 -23.94 40.33 -4.12
C ARG A 2 -22.46 39.89 -3.95
N PHE A 3 -21.75 40.42 -2.93
CA PHE A 3 -20.34 40.06 -2.69
C PHE A 3 -20.14 38.60 -2.27
N GLN A 4 -21.06 38.07 -1.46
CA GLN A 4 -21.03 36.68 -1.04
C GLN A 4 -21.23 35.73 -2.22
N ARG A 5 -22.16 36.05 -3.13
CA ARG A 5 -22.39 35.26 -4.33
C ARG A 5 -21.16 35.21 -5.25
N LEU A 6 -20.46 36.32 -5.43
CA LEU A 6 -19.22 36.36 -6.20
C LEU A 6 -18.10 35.51 -5.57
N ALA A 7 -18.01 35.49 -4.23
CA ALA A 7 -17.06 34.65 -3.52
C ALA A 7 -17.39 33.16 -3.69
N GLU A 8 -18.66 32.79 -3.57
CA GLU A 8 -19.16 31.42 -3.79
C GLU A 8 -18.89 30.96 -5.23
N GLU A 9 -19.23 31.77 -6.23
CA GLU A 9 -18.96 31.51 -7.65
C GLU A 9 -17.44 31.32 -7.91
N GLY A 10 -16.59 32.13 -7.26
CA GLY A 10 -15.14 32.02 -7.34
C GLY A 10 -14.59 30.72 -6.74
N ILE A 11 -15.12 30.30 -5.59
CA ILE A 11 -14.75 29.04 -4.94
C ILE A 11 -15.17 27.84 -5.80
N GLU A 12 -16.40 27.84 -6.32
CA GLU A 12 -16.88 26.78 -7.21
C GLU A 12 -16.02 26.69 -8.48
N TYR A 13 -15.67 27.83 -9.08
CA TYR A 13 -14.79 27.87 -10.24
C TYR A 13 -13.41 27.27 -9.91
N TYR A 14 -12.83 27.63 -8.76
CA TYR A 14 -11.58 27.05 -8.31
C TYR A 14 -11.67 25.52 -8.15
N TYR A 15 -12.70 25.02 -7.49
CA TYR A 15 -12.94 23.58 -7.31
C TYR A 15 -13.11 22.85 -8.64
N LYS A 16 -13.88 23.39 -9.57
CA LYS A 16 -14.04 22.82 -10.93
C LYS A 16 -12.71 22.73 -11.65
N ARG A 17 -11.89 23.78 -11.63
CA ARG A 17 -10.56 23.74 -12.27
C ARG A 17 -9.64 22.67 -11.66
N VAL A 18 -9.63 22.53 -10.34
CA VAL A 18 -8.82 21.50 -9.66
C VAL A 18 -9.33 20.11 -10.06
N GLY A 19 -10.63 19.87 -9.98
CA GLY A 19 -11.21 18.58 -10.36
C GLY A 19 -11.03 18.22 -11.83
N GLU A 20 -11.06 19.21 -12.73
CA GLU A 20 -10.73 19.03 -14.14
C GLU A 20 -9.26 18.64 -14.33
N ALA A 21 -8.33 19.34 -13.67
CA ALA A 21 -6.90 19.02 -13.73
C ALA A 21 -6.59 17.60 -13.22
N MET A 22 -7.33 17.11 -12.22
CA MET A 22 -7.20 15.73 -11.73
C MET A 22 -7.51 14.68 -12.81
N SER A 23 -8.28 15.02 -13.85
CA SER A 23 -8.63 14.08 -14.92
C SER A 23 -7.41 13.60 -15.71
N ALA A 24 -6.28 14.32 -15.66
CA ALA A 24 -5.01 13.89 -16.25
C ALA A 24 -4.49 12.56 -15.67
N PHE A 25 -4.95 12.17 -14.48
CA PHE A 25 -4.55 10.92 -13.81
C PHE A 25 -5.45 9.72 -14.12
N VAL A 26 -6.57 9.94 -14.83
CA VAL A 26 -7.48 8.85 -15.20
C VAL A 26 -6.80 7.90 -16.19
N GLY A 27 -6.86 6.58 -15.89
CA GLY A 27 -6.26 5.54 -16.74
C GLY A 27 -4.74 5.39 -16.62
N GLN A 28 -4.08 6.16 -15.75
CA GLN A 28 -2.66 6.00 -15.48
C GLN A 28 -2.39 4.70 -14.73
N LYS A 29 -1.54 3.82 -15.30
CA LYS A 29 -1.27 2.47 -14.75
C LYS A 29 -0.78 2.46 -13.29
N ASN A 30 -0.07 3.51 -12.88
CA ASN A 30 0.55 3.60 -11.55
C ASN A 30 -0.18 4.55 -10.60
N PHE A 31 -1.38 5.02 -10.95
CA PHE A 31 -2.17 5.92 -10.11
C PHE A 31 -3.19 5.13 -9.28
N LYS A 32 -2.98 5.03 -7.96
CA LYS A 32 -3.87 4.31 -7.03
C LYS A 32 -5.04 5.16 -6.51
N GLY A 33 -4.89 6.48 -6.52
CA GLY A 33 -5.87 7.43 -6.01
C GLY A 33 -5.25 8.74 -5.54
N ALA A 34 -6.08 9.64 -5.02
CA ALA A 34 -5.68 10.96 -4.54
C ALA A 34 -5.92 11.09 -3.03
N ILE A 35 -5.06 11.86 -2.36
CA ILE A 35 -5.31 12.37 -1.01
C ILE A 35 -5.66 13.85 -1.15
N VAL A 36 -6.77 14.27 -0.56
CA VAL A 36 -7.24 15.65 -0.60
C VAL A 36 -6.95 16.28 0.74
N GLY A 37 -6.39 17.48 0.77
CA GLY A 37 -6.30 18.20 2.02
C GLY A 37 -6.34 19.71 1.86
N GLY A 38 -6.55 20.36 2.98
CA GLY A 38 -6.71 21.79 3.06
C GLY A 38 -7.28 22.25 4.40
N PRO A 39 -7.19 23.54 4.69
CA PRO A 39 -7.63 24.07 5.97
C PRO A 39 -9.14 24.32 6.01
N GLY A 40 -9.68 24.25 7.22
CA GLY A 40 -11.09 24.52 7.49
C GLY A 40 -12.02 23.67 6.61
N PRO A 41 -13.18 24.20 6.18
CA PRO A 41 -14.20 23.45 5.47
C PRO A 41 -13.91 23.23 3.97
N ALA A 42 -12.76 23.71 3.47
CA ALA A 42 -12.50 23.77 2.02
C ALA A 42 -12.44 22.37 1.38
N LYS A 43 -11.77 21.42 2.03
CA LYS A 43 -11.68 20.04 1.55
C LYS A 43 -13.03 19.33 1.63
N GLU A 44 -13.82 19.54 2.68
CA GLU A 44 -15.16 18.96 2.81
C GLU A 44 -16.09 19.48 1.72
N ASN A 45 -16.03 20.78 1.43
CA ASN A 45 -16.83 21.40 0.38
C ASN A 45 -16.40 20.90 -1.02
N PHE A 46 -15.09 20.77 -1.27
CA PHE A 46 -14.57 20.16 -2.48
C PHE A 46 -15.06 18.71 -2.65
N MET A 47 -14.98 17.91 -1.58
CA MET A 47 -15.46 16.52 -1.58
C MET A 47 -16.98 16.43 -1.78
N LYS A 48 -17.78 17.30 -1.15
CA LYS A 48 -19.23 17.37 -1.34
C LYS A 48 -19.61 17.74 -2.77
N MET A 49 -18.90 18.69 -3.36
CA MET A 49 -19.12 19.10 -4.75
C MET A 49 -18.69 18.01 -5.74
N SER A 50 -17.70 17.17 -5.37
CA SER A 50 -17.14 16.09 -6.21
C SER A 50 -16.86 16.55 -7.65
N PRO A 51 -16.09 17.64 -7.87
CA PRO A 51 -15.89 18.23 -9.19
C PRO A 51 -14.91 17.44 -10.08
N PHE A 52 -14.52 16.23 -9.67
CA PHE A 52 -13.53 15.39 -10.33
C PHE A 52 -14.16 14.11 -10.87
N ASN A 53 -13.47 13.44 -11.79
CA ASN A 53 -13.94 12.21 -12.42
C ASN A 53 -14.15 11.09 -11.37
N TYR A 54 -15.29 10.40 -11.42
CA TYR A 54 -15.68 9.32 -10.49
C TYR A 54 -14.70 8.13 -10.47
N GLN A 55 -13.86 7.96 -11.49
CA GLN A 55 -12.82 6.93 -11.54
C GLN A 55 -11.64 7.26 -10.62
N ILE A 56 -11.52 8.51 -10.17
CA ILE A 56 -10.49 8.92 -9.22
C ILE A 56 -10.95 8.55 -7.82
N LYS A 57 -10.31 7.54 -7.23
CA LYS A 57 -10.53 7.14 -5.84
C LYS A 57 -9.83 8.12 -4.90
N VAL A 58 -10.57 8.69 -3.95
CA VAL A 58 -9.98 9.44 -2.83
C VAL A 58 -9.60 8.47 -1.72
N LEU A 59 -8.32 8.43 -1.38
CA LEU A 59 -7.72 7.50 -0.41
C LEU A 59 -7.73 8.06 1.02
N GLY A 60 -7.84 9.38 1.15
CA GLY A 60 -7.87 10.07 2.43
C GLY A 60 -8.21 11.56 2.27
N VAL A 61 -8.75 12.13 3.33
CA VAL A 61 -9.01 13.56 3.45
C VAL A 61 -8.28 14.07 4.69
N VAL A 62 -7.43 15.08 4.52
CA VAL A 62 -6.48 15.52 5.54
C VAL A 62 -6.68 17.00 5.86
N ASP A 63 -6.92 17.30 7.13
CA ASP A 63 -6.87 18.66 7.66
C ASP A 63 -5.44 19.20 7.67
N THR A 64 -5.24 20.39 7.12
CA THR A 64 -3.99 21.15 7.24
C THR A 64 -4.23 22.44 8.04
N GLY A 65 -3.24 22.90 8.77
CA GLY A 65 -3.30 24.14 9.54
C GLY A 65 -3.05 25.40 8.70
N TYR A 66 -2.41 25.26 7.53
CA TYR A 66 -1.95 26.37 6.70
C TYR A 66 -2.20 26.10 5.21
N THR A 67 -2.19 27.17 4.40
CA THR A 67 -2.38 27.15 2.93
C THR A 67 -1.10 27.29 2.13
N ASP A 68 0.04 27.54 2.79
CA ASP A 68 1.34 27.74 2.17
C ASP A 68 2.15 26.43 2.12
N GLU A 69 3.46 26.52 1.84
CA GLU A 69 4.33 25.35 1.75
C GLU A 69 4.35 24.49 3.03
N TYR A 70 4.08 25.09 4.20
CA TYR A 70 3.99 24.35 5.45
C TYR A 70 2.75 23.45 5.47
N GLY A 71 1.62 23.94 4.95
CA GLY A 71 0.41 23.14 4.78
C GLY A 71 0.62 21.94 3.86
N LEU A 72 1.44 22.09 2.80
CA LEU A 72 1.79 20.96 1.92
C LEU A 72 2.67 19.93 2.63
N ARG A 73 3.65 20.36 3.42
CA ARG A 73 4.51 19.45 4.20
C ARG A 73 3.70 18.65 5.22
N GLU A 74 2.82 19.33 5.95
CA GLU A 74 1.90 18.70 6.90
C GLU A 74 0.98 17.68 6.21
N LEU A 75 0.46 18.04 5.03
CA LEU A 75 -0.35 17.12 4.23
C LEU A 75 0.43 15.86 3.84
N LEU A 76 1.68 16.01 3.40
CA LEU A 76 2.53 14.88 3.01
C LEU A 76 2.83 13.96 4.20
N GLU A 77 3.14 14.52 5.38
CA GLU A 77 3.43 13.74 6.58
C GLU A 77 2.20 12.93 7.03
N LYS A 78 1.03 13.58 7.13
CA LYS A 78 -0.23 12.92 7.48
C LYS A 78 -0.66 11.91 6.42
N ALA A 79 -0.48 12.23 5.15
CA ALA A 79 -0.74 11.30 4.04
C ALA A 79 0.13 10.05 4.14
N SER A 80 1.42 10.21 4.45
CA SER A 80 2.33 9.09 4.66
C SER A 80 1.85 8.19 5.79
N GLY A 81 1.49 8.76 6.94
CA GLY A 81 0.94 7.98 8.07
C GLY A 81 -0.32 7.20 7.70
N LEU A 82 -1.27 7.83 7.01
CA LEU A 82 -2.49 7.15 6.54
C LEU A 82 -2.21 6.00 5.58
N ILE A 83 -1.22 6.15 4.68
CA ILE A 83 -0.82 5.09 3.75
C ILE A 83 -0.19 3.93 4.52
N SER A 84 0.74 4.21 5.43
CA SER A 84 1.39 3.19 6.26
C SER A 84 0.39 2.42 7.13
N GLU A 85 -0.59 3.10 7.74
CA GLU A 85 -1.66 2.43 8.48
C GLU A 85 -2.49 1.49 7.60
N GLN A 86 -2.82 1.90 6.37
CA GLN A 86 -3.53 1.04 5.42
C GLN A 86 -2.70 -0.18 5.01
N GLU A 87 -1.41 0.01 4.73
CA GLU A 87 -0.47 -1.07 4.40
C GLU A 87 -0.35 -2.07 5.56
N ALA A 88 -0.21 -1.59 6.80
CA ALA A 88 -0.17 -2.42 8.00
C ALA A 88 -1.44 -3.26 8.18
N ILE A 89 -2.63 -2.71 7.87
CA ILE A 89 -3.89 -3.47 7.92
C ILE A 89 -3.91 -4.58 6.87
N VAL A 90 -3.45 -4.31 5.65
CA VAL A 90 -3.40 -5.29 4.56
C VAL A 90 -2.40 -6.40 4.89
N GLU A 91 -1.20 -6.04 5.34
CA GLU A 91 -0.15 -6.97 5.77
C GLU A 91 -0.65 -7.87 6.91
N LYS A 92 -1.26 -7.28 7.95
CA LYS A 92 -1.84 -8.01 9.07
C LYS A 92 -2.84 -9.07 8.61
N LYS A 93 -3.71 -8.75 7.66
CA LYS A 93 -4.69 -9.70 7.13
C LYS A 93 -4.01 -10.85 6.39
N LEU A 94 -3.02 -10.55 5.56
CA LEU A 94 -2.25 -11.52 4.79
C LEU A 94 -1.48 -12.49 5.72
N LEU A 95 -0.82 -11.96 6.75
CA LEU A 95 -0.09 -12.79 7.71
C LEU A 95 -1.02 -13.64 8.56
N ASN A 96 -2.16 -13.11 9.01
CA ASN A 96 -3.15 -13.91 9.72
C ASN A 96 -3.67 -15.07 8.87
N GLU A 97 -3.88 -14.86 7.57
CA GLU A 97 -4.22 -15.92 6.62
C GLU A 97 -3.09 -16.97 6.54
N PHE A 98 -1.84 -16.52 6.40
CA PHE A 98 -0.67 -17.39 6.37
C PHE A 98 -0.53 -18.25 7.62
N LEU A 99 -0.63 -17.63 8.81
CA LEU A 99 -0.56 -18.30 10.11
C LEU A 99 -1.68 -19.34 10.28
N THR A 100 -2.89 -18.98 9.84
CA THR A 100 -4.06 -19.87 9.90
C THR A 100 -3.86 -21.11 9.01
N GLU A 101 -3.35 -20.93 7.80
CA GLU A 101 -3.04 -22.04 6.90
C GLU A 101 -1.90 -22.90 7.46
N ALA A 102 -0.85 -22.29 8.02
CA ALA A 102 0.26 -23.02 8.62
C ALA A 102 -0.20 -23.91 9.78
N ALA A 103 -1.06 -23.38 10.67
CA ALA A 103 -1.61 -24.11 11.81
C ALA A 103 -2.46 -25.32 11.42
N LYS A 104 -3.10 -25.29 10.24
CA LYS A 104 -3.97 -26.37 9.74
C LYS A 104 -3.25 -27.35 8.80
N GLY A 105 -1.96 -27.13 8.51
CA GLY A 105 -1.25 -27.88 7.46
C GLY A 105 -1.83 -27.61 6.07
N GLY A 106 -2.23 -26.37 5.83
CA GLY A 106 -2.88 -25.88 4.62
C GLY A 106 -1.91 -25.56 3.48
N LEU A 107 -2.31 -24.65 2.60
CA LEU A 107 -1.58 -24.30 1.36
C LEU A 107 -0.48 -23.26 1.60
N VAL A 108 0.40 -23.52 2.56
CA VAL A 108 1.57 -22.68 2.83
C VAL A 108 2.82 -23.51 3.09
N SER A 109 3.97 -22.90 2.83
CA SER A 109 5.28 -23.47 3.14
C SER A 109 6.22 -22.37 3.62
N TRP A 110 7.20 -22.70 4.45
CA TRP A 110 8.11 -21.72 5.06
C TRP A 110 9.50 -22.26 5.31
N GLY A 111 10.43 -21.34 5.58
CA GLY A 111 11.85 -21.63 5.71
C GLY A 111 12.55 -21.78 4.36
N LEU A 112 13.84 -21.47 4.34
CA LEU A 112 14.62 -21.32 3.11
C LEU A 112 14.55 -22.52 2.16
N GLU A 113 14.80 -23.74 2.67
CA GLU A 113 14.82 -24.94 1.83
C GLU A 113 13.46 -25.22 1.19
N ASN A 114 12.40 -25.24 2.01
CA ASN A 114 11.06 -25.55 1.50
C ASN A 114 10.58 -24.46 0.54
N VAL A 115 10.78 -23.18 0.88
CA VAL A 115 10.39 -22.06 0.00
C VAL A 115 11.12 -22.15 -1.34
N ARG A 116 12.45 -22.38 -1.32
CA ARG A 116 13.25 -22.56 -2.53
C ARG A 116 12.72 -23.71 -3.39
N GLN A 117 12.37 -24.84 -2.79
CA GLN A 117 11.76 -25.96 -3.51
C GLN A 117 10.39 -25.60 -4.12
N MET A 118 9.55 -24.87 -3.40
CA MET A 118 8.21 -24.48 -3.88
C MET A 118 8.27 -23.45 -5.01
N VAL A 119 9.24 -22.53 -4.97
CA VAL A 119 9.52 -21.60 -6.07
C VAL A 119 10.11 -22.37 -7.26
N ALA A 120 11.13 -23.20 -7.06
CA ALA A 120 11.74 -23.98 -8.15
C ALA A 120 10.73 -24.91 -8.87
N SER A 121 9.80 -25.50 -8.13
CA SER A 121 8.75 -26.38 -8.68
C SER A 121 7.51 -25.64 -9.21
N ARG A 122 7.51 -24.30 -9.23
CA ARG A 122 6.37 -23.47 -9.67
C ARG A 122 5.05 -23.75 -8.94
N LYS A 123 5.13 -24.25 -7.70
CA LYS A 123 3.98 -24.46 -6.81
C LYS A 123 3.62 -23.20 -6.03
N ALA A 124 4.57 -22.28 -5.87
CA ALA A 124 4.36 -21.01 -5.20
C ALA A 124 3.36 -20.11 -5.95
N GLY A 125 2.40 -19.57 -5.22
CA GLY A 125 1.45 -18.54 -5.65
C GLY A 125 1.92 -17.15 -5.29
N LYS A 126 2.31 -16.97 -4.01
CA LYS A 126 2.85 -15.71 -3.47
C LYS A 126 4.03 -16.00 -2.57
N LEU A 127 5.08 -15.20 -2.68
CA LEU A 127 6.27 -15.22 -1.82
C LEU A 127 6.17 -14.08 -0.80
N LEU A 128 6.30 -14.42 0.49
CA LEU A 128 6.38 -13.49 1.60
C LEU A 128 7.84 -13.42 2.07
N VAL A 129 8.36 -12.20 2.18
CA VAL A 129 9.73 -11.93 2.64
C VAL A 129 9.70 -10.83 3.68
N THR A 130 10.30 -11.04 4.85
CA THR A 130 10.49 -9.96 5.81
C THR A 130 11.42 -8.89 5.21
N GLU A 131 11.07 -7.63 5.40
CA GLU A 131 11.89 -6.49 4.95
C GLU A 131 13.30 -6.56 5.53
N GLY A 132 14.30 -6.29 4.69
CA GLY A 132 15.71 -6.37 5.10
C GLY A 132 16.21 -7.78 5.41
N LEU A 133 15.45 -8.83 5.11
CA LEU A 133 15.90 -10.20 5.31
C LEU A 133 17.09 -10.54 4.40
N GLU A 134 18.22 -10.84 5.02
CA GLU A 134 19.38 -11.40 4.35
C GLU A 134 19.73 -12.76 4.92
N ILE A 135 19.94 -13.73 4.03
CA ILE A 135 20.50 -15.04 4.38
C ILE A 135 21.71 -15.26 3.49
N LEU A 136 22.87 -15.49 4.10
CA LEU A 136 24.12 -15.65 3.38
C LEU A 136 24.48 -17.14 3.24
N GLU A 137 24.57 -17.62 2.00
CA GLU A 137 25.18 -18.91 1.67
C GLU A 137 26.37 -18.65 0.75
N GLU A 138 27.55 -19.18 1.10
CA GLU A 138 28.79 -18.99 0.34
C GLU A 138 29.11 -17.50 0.03
N GLY A 139 28.75 -16.61 0.96
CA GLY A 139 28.96 -15.16 0.82
C GLY A 139 27.97 -14.44 -0.11
N LYS A 140 26.89 -15.10 -0.53
CA LYS A 140 25.85 -14.53 -1.39
C LYS A 140 24.51 -14.46 -0.66
N ASN A 141 23.77 -13.38 -0.87
CA ASN A 141 22.41 -13.26 -0.35
C ASN A 141 21.45 -14.13 -1.19
N VAL A 142 21.05 -15.27 -0.62
CA VAL A 142 20.16 -16.22 -1.31
C VAL A 142 18.72 -15.72 -1.42
N VAL A 143 18.32 -14.81 -0.52
CA VAL A 143 16.99 -14.20 -0.54
C VAL A 143 16.82 -13.34 -1.78
N SER A 144 17.84 -12.55 -2.15
CA SER A 144 17.83 -11.74 -3.37
C SER A 144 17.71 -12.60 -4.64
N HIS A 145 18.40 -13.75 -4.66
CA HIS A 145 18.29 -14.68 -5.78
C HIS A 145 16.88 -15.29 -5.88
N LEU A 146 16.31 -15.69 -4.74
CA LEU A 146 14.97 -16.26 -4.66
C LEU A 146 13.89 -15.27 -5.10
N ILE A 147 14.01 -13.98 -4.72
CA ILE A 147 13.12 -12.91 -5.16
C ILE A 147 13.17 -12.77 -6.69
N SER A 148 14.39 -12.72 -7.25
CA SER A 148 14.57 -12.61 -8.72
C SER A 148 13.92 -13.80 -9.44
N GLN A 149 14.11 -15.02 -8.93
CA GLN A 149 13.47 -16.22 -9.49
C GLN A 149 11.95 -16.19 -9.38
N ALA A 150 11.39 -15.68 -8.28
CA ALA A 150 9.96 -15.53 -8.12
C ALA A 150 9.37 -14.54 -9.14
N GLU A 151 10.01 -13.39 -9.32
CA GLU A 151 9.61 -12.37 -10.30
C GLU A 151 9.66 -12.89 -11.74
N GLU A 152 10.74 -13.60 -12.13
CA GLU A 152 10.87 -14.24 -13.45
C GLU A 152 9.74 -15.25 -13.73
N GLN A 153 9.23 -15.89 -12.68
CA GLN A 153 8.12 -16.84 -12.76
C GLN A 153 6.74 -16.19 -12.60
N SER A 154 6.67 -14.86 -12.56
CA SER A 154 5.44 -14.11 -12.29
C SER A 154 4.75 -14.54 -10.98
N ILE A 155 5.56 -14.88 -9.96
CA ILE A 155 5.11 -15.09 -8.60
C ILE A 155 5.10 -13.71 -7.93
N GLU A 156 3.97 -13.37 -7.31
CA GLU A 156 3.84 -12.13 -6.55
C GLU A 156 4.78 -12.17 -5.33
N VAL A 157 5.68 -11.21 -5.22
CA VAL A 157 6.56 -11.03 -4.05
C VAL A 157 5.99 -9.94 -3.17
N ILE A 158 5.76 -10.25 -1.90
CA ILE A 158 5.21 -9.36 -0.90
C ILE A 158 6.23 -9.21 0.22
N PHE A 159 6.63 -7.97 0.47
CA PHE A 159 7.44 -7.63 1.62
C PHE A 159 6.57 -7.42 2.86
N VAL A 160 7.10 -7.84 4.00
CA VAL A 160 6.40 -7.84 5.28
C VAL A 160 7.27 -7.11 6.30
N SER A 161 6.73 -6.10 6.95
CA SER A 161 7.39 -5.35 8.02
C SER A 161 7.41 -6.14 9.33
N GLU A 162 8.29 -5.75 10.25
CA GLU A 162 8.28 -6.24 11.65
C GLU A 162 7.58 -5.26 12.61
N GLU A 163 6.80 -4.30 12.07
CA GLU A 163 6.11 -3.29 12.85
C GLU A 163 4.84 -3.81 13.53
N THR A 164 4.26 -4.89 12.98
CA THR A 164 3.06 -5.53 13.50
C THR A 164 3.39 -6.77 14.34
N PRO A 165 2.54 -7.16 15.34
CA PRO A 165 2.73 -8.41 16.07
C PRO A 165 2.78 -9.64 15.16
N GLU A 166 1.96 -9.66 14.11
CA GLU A 166 1.97 -10.72 13.10
C GLU A 166 3.28 -10.73 12.30
N GLY A 167 3.82 -9.58 11.93
CA GLY A 167 5.11 -9.44 11.27
C GLY A 167 6.26 -9.98 12.12
N GLN A 168 6.28 -9.62 13.40
CA GLN A 168 7.23 -10.15 14.39
C GLN A 168 7.09 -11.66 14.56
N GLN A 169 5.86 -12.18 14.60
CA GLN A 169 5.61 -13.62 14.67
C GLN A 169 6.08 -14.34 13.40
N PHE A 170 5.80 -13.77 12.22
CA PHE A 170 6.26 -14.28 10.93
C PHE A 170 7.79 -14.38 10.89
N ARG A 171 8.48 -13.31 11.31
CA ARG A 171 9.94 -13.32 11.43
C ARG A 171 10.44 -14.35 12.45
N GLY A 172 9.92 -14.32 13.66
CA GLY A 172 10.43 -15.11 14.79
C GLY A 172 10.16 -16.60 14.69
N THR A 173 8.99 -17.00 14.18
CA THR A 173 8.58 -18.41 14.10
C THR A 173 8.91 -19.04 12.74
N PHE A 174 8.79 -18.28 11.65
CA PHE A 174 8.92 -18.80 10.29
C PHE A 174 10.22 -18.36 9.60
N GLY A 175 11.09 -17.64 10.32
CA GLY A 175 12.37 -17.15 9.80
C GLY A 175 12.23 -15.97 8.85
N GLY A 176 11.03 -15.39 8.72
CA GLY A 176 10.76 -14.26 7.81
C GLY A 176 10.66 -14.63 6.34
N LEU A 177 10.48 -15.92 6.03
CA LEU A 177 10.35 -16.41 4.66
C LEU A 177 9.24 -17.46 4.54
N GLY A 178 8.27 -17.20 3.67
CA GLY A 178 7.09 -18.05 3.52
C GLY A 178 6.49 -17.95 2.12
N VAL A 179 5.70 -18.94 1.73
CA VAL A 179 4.94 -18.93 0.47
C VAL A 179 3.53 -19.43 0.68
N PHE A 180 2.59 -18.83 -0.03
CA PHE A 180 1.30 -19.46 -0.32
C PHE A 180 1.45 -20.36 -1.54
N LEU A 181 0.85 -21.55 -1.50
CA LEU A 181 0.88 -22.53 -2.58
C LEU A 181 -0.37 -22.41 -3.46
N ARG A 182 -0.25 -22.69 -4.75
CA ARG A 182 -1.38 -22.69 -5.70
C ARG A 182 -2.29 -23.92 -5.54
N TYR A 183 -1.73 -25.04 -5.10
CA TYR A 183 -2.39 -26.34 -4.92
C TYR A 183 -1.58 -27.24 -3.98
N LYS A 184 -2.18 -28.33 -3.49
CA LYS A 184 -1.52 -29.35 -2.64
C LYS A 184 -0.53 -30.19 -3.46
#